data_AF-A0A955GHK3-F1
#
_entry.id   AF-A0A955GHK3-F1
#
_cell.length_a   1.000
_cell.length_b   1.000
_cell.length_c   1.000
_cell.angle_alpha   90.00
_cell.angle_beta   90.00
_cell.angle_gamma   90.00
#
_symmetry.space_group_name_H-M   'P 1'
#
loop_
_entity.id
_entity.type
_entity.pdbx_description
1 polymer ?
#
loop_
_entity_poly.entity_id
_entity_poly.type
_entity_poly.pdbx_seq_one_letter_code
_entity_poly.pdbx_strand_id
1 'polypeptide(L)'
;MSRHTLEDGATPDPEIHDDLYDEWWPELAPPARLVGAYYKRGLSWREFEQEYQNFLRRPEVARKITELIDLARNCTVTILCVEDKPDQCHRRLLAEACLEAANDLEVVIQ
;
A
#
# COMPACT_ATOMS: atom_id res chain seq x y z
N MET A 1 -19.77 7.76 -2.69
CA MET A 1 -20.27 7.03 -3.89
C MET A 1 -19.26 5.93 -4.23
N SER A 2 -19.68 4.75 -4.67
CA SER A 2 -18.71 3.70 -5.04
C SER A 2 -17.93 4.12 -6.28
N ARG A 3 -16.60 4.23 -6.16
CA ARG A 3 -15.71 4.51 -7.30
C ARG A 3 -15.82 3.38 -8.35
N HIS A 4 -15.76 3.75 -9.63
CA HIS A 4 -15.84 2.78 -10.72
C HIS A 4 -14.49 2.08 -10.90
N THR A 5 -14.52 0.75 -11.00
CA THR A 5 -13.32 -0.05 -11.29
C THR A 5 -13.21 -0.21 -12.80
N LEU A 6 -12.06 0.16 -13.37
CA LEU A 6 -11.71 0.05 -14.77
C LEU A 6 -11.48 -1.43 -15.18
N GLU A 7 -11.36 -1.69 -16.48
CA GLU A 7 -11.18 -3.05 -17.02
C GLU A 7 -9.86 -3.71 -16.58
N ASP A 8 -8.84 -2.92 -16.24
CA ASP A 8 -7.55 -3.36 -15.69
C ASP A 8 -7.61 -3.66 -14.18
N GLY A 9 -8.78 -3.45 -13.55
CA GLY A 9 -8.97 -3.63 -12.11
C GLY A 9 -8.58 -2.43 -11.25
N ALA A 10 -8.08 -1.34 -11.84
CA ALA A 10 -7.80 -0.10 -11.13
C ALA A 10 -9.10 0.59 -10.73
N THR A 11 -9.14 1.21 -9.55
CA THR A 11 -10.28 2.03 -9.12
C THR A 11 -9.75 3.44 -8.86
N PRO A 12 -9.63 4.28 -9.91
CA PRO A 12 -9.04 5.59 -9.80
C PRO A 12 -9.86 6.48 -8.86
N ASP A 13 -9.16 7.31 -8.11
CA ASP A 13 -9.78 8.41 -7.40
C ASP A 13 -9.67 9.67 -8.27
N PRO A 14 -10.79 10.33 -8.62
CA PRO A 14 -10.74 11.53 -9.45
C PRO A 14 -10.00 12.70 -8.78
N GLU A 15 -9.74 12.63 -7.48
CA GLU A 15 -8.95 13.64 -6.75
C GLU A 15 -7.44 13.36 -6.79
N ILE A 16 -7.02 12.19 -7.29
CA ILE A 16 -5.61 11.80 -7.41
C ILE A 16 -5.17 11.94 -8.87
N HIS A 17 -4.21 12.84 -9.09
CA HIS A 17 -3.67 13.17 -10.41
C HIS A 17 -2.16 12.91 -10.46
N ASP A 18 -1.62 12.73 -11.67
CA ASP A 18 -0.21 12.38 -11.90
C ASP A 18 0.78 13.46 -11.46
N ASP A 19 0.32 14.68 -11.19
CA ASP A 19 1.13 15.78 -10.65
C ASP A 19 1.18 15.81 -9.10
N LEU A 20 0.47 14.89 -8.42
CA LEU A 20 0.44 14.80 -6.96
C LEU A 20 1.46 13.83 -6.36
N TYR A 21 2.16 13.07 -7.20
CA TYR A 21 3.15 12.07 -6.77
C TYR A 21 4.31 11.99 -7.76
N ASP A 22 5.49 11.59 -7.27
CA ASP A 22 6.68 11.44 -8.11
C ASP A 22 6.71 10.08 -8.84
N GLU A 23 6.28 9.01 -8.16
CA GLU A 23 6.27 7.64 -8.69
C GLU A 23 5.00 6.86 -8.32
N TRP A 24 4.56 5.97 -9.20
CA TRP A 24 3.39 5.10 -9.00
C TRP A 24 3.80 3.63 -8.90
N TRP A 25 3.63 3.02 -7.72
CA TRP A 25 4.08 1.65 -7.40
C TRP A 25 2.91 0.72 -7.05
N PRO A 26 2.01 0.40 -8.00
CA PRO A 26 0.80 -0.38 -7.74
C PRO A 26 1.09 -1.82 -7.32
N GLU A 27 2.29 -2.34 -7.58
CA GLU A 27 2.73 -3.67 -7.15
C GLU A 27 2.88 -3.78 -5.64
N LEU A 28 3.03 -2.65 -4.95
CA LEU A 28 3.04 -2.59 -3.49
C LEU A 28 1.64 -2.38 -2.92
N ALA A 29 0.61 -2.09 -3.73
CA ALA A 29 -0.75 -1.86 -3.25
C ALA A 29 -1.49 -3.18 -2.94
N PRO A 30 -2.53 -3.16 -2.08
CA PRO A 30 -3.36 -4.32 -1.84
C PRO A 30 -4.02 -4.82 -3.15
N PRO A 31 -3.99 -6.13 -3.44
CA PRO A 31 -4.61 -6.67 -4.64
C PRO A 31 -6.10 -6.29 -4.75
N ALA A 32 -6.58 -5.96 -5.94
CA ALA A 32 -7.98 -5.53 -6.17
C ALA A 32 -9.02 -6.52 -5.59
N ARG A 33 -8.74 -7.83 -5.65
CA ARG A 33 -9.59 -8.86 -5.03
C ARG A 33 -9.72 -8.72 -3.51
N LEU A 34 -8.65 -8.31 -2.84
CA LEU A 34 -8.58 -8.13 -1.39
C LEU A 34 -9.33 -6.85 -0.99
N VAL A 35 -9.10 -5.76 -1.73
CA VAL A 35 -9.87 -4.51 -1.58
C VAL A 35 -11.37 -4.76 -1.78
N GLY A 36 -11.74 -5.53 -2.81
CA GLY A 36 -13.12 -5.92 -3.06
C GLY A 36 -13.72 -6.78 -1.93
N ALA A 37 -12.93 -7.69 -1.34
CA ALA A 37 -13.39 -8.51 -0.22
C ALA A 37 -13.68 -7.65 1.03
N TYR A 38 -12.80 -6.69 1.34
CA TYR A 38 -12.96 -5.76 2.45
C TYR A 38 -14.15 -4.83 2.28
N TYR A 39 -14.21 -4.06 1.18
CA TYR A 39 -15.25 -3.04 1.01
C TYR A 39 -16.61 -3.60 0.57
N LYS A 40 -16.67 -4.75 -0.11
CA LYS A 40 -17.91 -5.27 -0.72
C LYS A 40 -18.41 -6.58 -0.15
N ARG A 41 -17.55 -7.39 0.48
CA ARG A 41 -17.89 -8.75 0.93
C ARG A 41 -17.79 -8.95 2.44
N GLY A 42 -17.53 -7.88 3.19
CA GLY A 42 -17.54 -7.91 4.66
C GLY A 42 -16.34 -8.60 5.30
N LEU A 43 -15.21 -8.70 4.58
CA LEU A 43 -13.95 -9.13 5.19
C LEU A 43 -13.61 -8.16 6.34
N SER A 44 -13.24 -8.69 7.51
CA SER A 44 -12.86 -7.84 8.63
C SER A 44 -11.51 -7.15 8.37
N TRP A 45 -11.25 -6.04 9.07
CA TRP A 45 -9.95 -5.37 9.00
C TRP A 45 -8.79 -6.31 9.37
N ARG A 46 -8.98 -7.11 10.43
CA ARG A 46 -7.96 -8.07 10.88
C ARG A 46 -7.61 -9.10 9.81
N GLU A 47 -8.60 -9.60 9.08
CA GLU A 47 -8.37 -10.53 7.97
C GLU A 47 -7.71 -9.81 6.78
N PHE A 48 -8.12 -8.58 6.48
CA PHE A 48 -7.47 -7.78 5.44
C PHE A 48 -5.99 -7.55 5.74
N GLU A 49 -5.68 -7.13 6.97
CA GLU A 49 -4.32 -6.91 7.45
C GLU A 49 -3.46 -8.17 7.29
N GLN A 50 -3.97 -9.32 7.72
CA GLN A 50 -3.28 -10.59 7.59
C GLN A 50 -3.02 -11.00 6.13
N GLU A 51 -4.03 -10.86 5.26
CA GLU A 51 -3.92 -11.19 3.85
C GLU A 51 -2.96 -10.25 3.11
N TYR A 52 -2.96 -8.97 3.46
CA TYR A 52 -2.05 -8.00 2.87
C TYR A 52 -0.60 -8.21 3.32
N GLN A 53 -0.37 -8.48 4.61
CA GLN A 53 0.97 -8.86 5.10
C GLN A 53 1.49 -10.14 4.40
N ASN A 54 0.62 -11.13 4.18
CA ASN A 54 0.98 -12.32 3.40
C ASN A 54 1.31 -11.99 1.95
N PHE A 55 0.63 -11.01 1.35
CA PHE A 55 0.94 -10.51 0.02
C PHE A 55 2.30 -9.81 -0.03
N LEU A 56 2.62 -8.94 0.93
CA LEU A 56 3.92 -8.24 1.01
C LEU A 56 5.11 -9.20 1.16
N ARG A 57 4.90 -10.37 1.77
CA ARG A 57 5.92 -11.41 1.93
C ARG A 57 6.17 -12.26 0.69
N ARG A 58 5.40 -12.09 -0.39
CA ARG A 58 5.64 -12.83 -1.63
C ARG A 58 6.96 -12.39 -2.26
N PRO A 59 7.78 -13.30 -2.81
CA PRO A 59 9.11 -12.96 -3.31
C PRO A 59 9.15 -11.77 -4.28
N GLU A 60 8.17 -11.69 -5.18
CA GLU A 60 8.06 -10.61 -6.17
C GLU A 60 7.77 -9.24 -5.54
N VAL A 61 6.98 -9.21 -4.46
CA VAL A 61 6.61 -7.98 -3.73
C VAL A 61 7.71 -7.60 -2.74
N ALA A 62 8.30 -8.58 -2.05
CA ALA A 62 9.42 -8.38 -1.14
C ALA A 62 10.62 -7.74 -1.86
N ARG A 63 10.87 -8.12 -3.12
CA ARG A 63 11.90 -7.45 -3.94
C ARG A 63 11.56 -5.98 -4.21
N LYS A 64 10.28 -5.66 -4.45
CA LYS A 64 9.84 -4.26 -4.58
C LYS A 64 9.97 -3.49 -3.27
N ILE A 65 9.75 -4.13 -2.12
CA ILE A 65 10.03 -3.54 -0.81
C ILE A 65 11.53 -3.24 -0.66
N THR A 66 12.42 -4.14 -1.12
CA THR A 66 13.86 -3.84 -1.14
C THR A 66 14.19 -2.62 -2.00
N GLU A 67 13.61 -2.51 -3.19
CA GLU A 67 13.78 -1.33 -4.07
C GLU A 67 13.30 -0.04 -3.37
N LEU A 68 12.17 -0.08 -2.66
CA LEU A 68 11.65 1.04 -1.87
C LEU A 68 12.56 1.41 -0.70
N ILE A 69 13.10 0.42 0.02
CA ILE A 69 14.05 0.62 1.12
C ILE A 69 15.33 1.28 0.61
N ASP A 70 15.87 0.80 -0.52
CA ASP A 70 17.07 1.38 -1.12
C ASP A 70 16.82 2.82 -1.57
N LEU A 71 15.63 3.15 -2.08
CA LEU A 71 15.24 4.54 -2.33
C LEU A 71 15.21 5.37 -1.04
N ALA A 72 14.56 4.85 0.01
CA ALA A 72 14.42 5.52 1.31
C ALA A 72 15.75 5.75 2.05
N ARG A 73 16.80 4.99 1.71
CA ARG A 73 18.16 5.24 2.21
C ARG A 73 18.84 6.43 1.55
N ASN A 74 18.40 6.80 0.35
CA ASN A 74 18.99 7.89 -0.42
C ASN A 74 18.20 9.21 -0.27
N CYS A 75 16.91 9.14 0.04
CA CYS A 75 16.05 10.31 0.26
C CYS A 75 14.87 10.00 1.19
N THR A 76 14.20 11.06 1.67
CA THR A 76 12.93 10.89 2.38
C THR A 76 11.84 10.47 1.41
N VAL A 77 11.19 9.33 1.69
CA VAL A 77 10.07 8.81 0.90
C VAL A 77 8.76 9.00 1.68
N THR A 78 7.75 9.54 1.01
CA THR A 78 6.38 9.63 1.55
C THR A 78 5.50 8.62 0.84
N ILE A 79 4.88 7.71 1.60
CA ILE A 79 3.94 6.72 1.05
C ILE A 79 2.52 7.27 1.15
N LEU A 80 1.86 7.42 0.00
CA LEU A 80 0.50 7.97 -0.08
C LEU A 80 -0.54 6.85 -0.21
N CYS A 81 -1.72 7.06 0.39
CA CYS A 81 -2.91 6.23 0.21
C CYS A 81 -4.17 7.10 0.20
N VAL A 82 -5.32 6.52 -0.15
CA VAL A 82 -6.61 7.24 -0.23
C VAL A 82 -7.29 7.39 1.13
N GLU A 83 -6.90 6.60 2.12
CA GLU A 83 -7.44 6.67 3.47
C GLU A 83 -6.91 7.88 4.23
N ASP A 84 -7.77 8.59 4.96
CA ASP A 84 -7.39 9.77 5.76
C ASP A 84 -6.43 9.40 6.90
N LYS A 85 -6.73 8.32 7.64
CA LYS A 85 -6.01 7.90 8.85
C LYS A 85 -5.26 6.57 8.70
N PRO A 86 -4.15 6.38 9.45
CA PRO A 86 -3.30 5.20 9.31
C PRO A 86 -3.84 3.94 10.01
N ASP A 87 -4.81 4.05 10.93
CA ASP A 87 -5.30 2.92 11.74
C ASP A 87 -5.72 1.72 10.89
N GLN A 88 -6.46 2.00 9.82
CA GLN A 88 -6.97 1.03 8.84
C GLN A 88 -6.52 1.41 7.42
N CYS A 89 -5.27 1.87 7.24
CA CYS A 89 -4.67 2.06 5.91
C CYS A 89 -3.56 1.04 5.64
N HIS A 90 -3.50 0.58 4.39
CA HIS A 90 -2.42 -0.25 3.87
C HIS A 90 -1.04 0.46 3.83
N ARG A 91 -0.98 1.80 3.78
CA ARG A 91 0.28 2.57 3.86
C ARG A 91 1.05 2.27 5.15
N ARG A 92 0.32 2.13 6.27
CA ARG A 92 0.90 1.74 7.57
C ARG A 92 1.54 0.36 7.47
N LEU A 93 0.80 -0.61 6.96
CA LEU A 93 1.27 -2.00 6.84
C LEU A 93 2.48 -2.14 5.91
N LEU A 94 2.53 -1.36 4.83
CA LEU A 94 3.70 -1.31 3.95
C LEU A 94 4.92 -0.69 4.64
N ALA A 95 4.74 0.41 5.37
CA ALA A 95 5.82 1.04 6.13
C ALA A 95 6.35 0.12 7.24
N GLU A 96 5.47 -0.59 7.94
CA GLU A 96 5.84 -1.62 8.92
C GLU A 96 6.63 -2.78 8.28
N ALA A 97 6.24 -3.23 7.07
CA ALA A 97 6.99 -4.25 6.34
C ALA A 97 8.39 -3.77 5.92
N CYS A 98 8.54 -2.49 5.58
CA CYS A 98 9.86 -1.91 5.31
C CYS A 98 10.74 -1.91 6.56
N LEU A 99 10.17 -1.55 7.72
CA LEU A 99 10.89 -1.57 9.00
C LEU A 99 11.27 -2.99 9.43
N GLU A 100 10.39 -3.98 9.24
CA GLU A 100 10.69 -5.40 9.51
C GLU A 100 11.86 -5.91 8.66
N ALA A 101 11.97 -5.45 7.41
CA ALA A 101 13.05 -5.82 6.50
C ALA A 101 14.35 -5.02 6.70
N ALA A 102 14.27 -3.79 7.23
CA ALA A 102 15.40 -2.89 7.41
C ALA A 102 15.23 -2.02 8.68
N ASN A 103 15.92 -2.41 9.76
CA ASN A 103 15.86 -1.73 11.06
C ASN A 103 16.65 -0.40 11.11
N ASP A 104 17.38 -0.06 10.05
CA ASP A 104 18.11 1.21 9.93
C ASP A 104 17.23 2.38 9.48
N LEU A 105 15.98 2.13 9.10
CA LEU A 105 15.04 3.15 8.66
C LEU A 105 14.36 3.85 9.84
N GLU A 106 14.20 5.17 9.73
CA GLU A 106 13.27 5.94 10.56
C GLU A 106 11.91 5.98 9.86
N VAL A 107 10.87 5.45 10.52
CA VAL A 107 9.50 5.42 9.98
C VAL A 107 8.58 6.23 10.88
N VAL A 108 7.89 7.20 10.27
CA VAL A 108 6.88 8.02 10.93
C VAL A 108 5.52 7.70 10.30
N ILE A 109 4.56 7.26 11.13
CA ILE A 109 3.19 6.94 10.69
C ILE A 109 2.28 8.07 11.14
N GLN A 110 1.60 8.71 10.18
CA GLN A 110 0.67 9.83 10.39
C GLN A 110 -0.68 9.58 9.71
#